data_AF-A0A2K0WRW7-F1
#
_entry.id   AF-A0A2K0WRW7-F1
#
_cell.length_a   1.000
_cell.length_b   1.000
_cell.length_c   1.000
_cell.angle_alpha   90.00
_cell.angle_beta   90.00
_cell.angle_gamma   90.00
#
_symmetry.space_group_name_H-M   'P 1'
#
loop_
_entity.id
_entity.type
_entity.pdbx_description
1 polymer ?
#
loop_
_entity_poly.entity_id
_entity_poly.type
_entity_poly.pdbx_seq_one_letter_code
_entity_poly.pdbx_strand_id
1 'polypeptide(L)' 'MPPLYIEVGELDLFRNESIELATKFYKSGISAELHVYPACPHGFDIFLSRGTGVSIRAFENRDRAIKSIYPVD' A
#
# COMPACT_ATOMS: atom_id res chain seq x y z
N MET A 1 -0.86 -17.61 -6.28
CA MET A 1 -1.38 -16.45 -5.53
C MET A 1 -1.80 -15.38 -6.53
N PRO A 2 -2.88 -14.62 -6.27
CA PRO A 2 -3.22 -13.46 -7.10
C PRO A 2 -2.16 -12.36 -6.96
N PRO A 3 -2.15 -11.34 -7.85
CA PRO A 3 -1.33 -10.15 -7.67
C PRO A 3 -1.56 -9.48 -6.30
N LEU A 4 -0.49 -8.93 -5.72
CA LEU A 4 -0.52 -8.29 -4.40
C LEU A 4 -0.48 -6.76 -4.50
N TYR A 5 -1.34 -6.07 -3.77
CA TYR A 5 -1.17 -4.65 -3.45
C TYR A 5 -0.93 -4.54 -1.95
N ILE A 6 0.11 -3.79 -1.55
CA ILE A 6 0.44 -3.56 -0.14
C ILE A 6 0.99 -2.15 0.04
N GLU A 7 0.65 -1.53 1.16
CA GLU A 7 1.20 -0.23 1.54
C GLU A 7 1.45 -0.16 3.04
N VAL A 8 2.48 0.58 3.45
CA VAL A 8 2.92 0.64 4.86
C VAL A 8 3.62 1.97 5.16
N GLY A 9 3.55 2.42 6.42
CA GLY A 9 4.33 3.56 6.88
C GLY A 9 5.80 3.20 7.16
N GLU A 10 6.73 4.13 6.94
CA GLU A 10 8.16 3.91 7.22
C GLU A 10 8.47 3.67 8.70
N LEU A 11 7.66 4.24 9.60
CA LEU A 11 7.79 4.11 11.06
C LEU A 11 6.88 3.01 11.63
N ASP A 12 6.20 2.24 10.77
CA ASP A 12 5.38 1.11 11.18
C ASP A 12 6.26 -0.10 11.54
N LEU A 13 5.90 -0.80 12.62
CA LEU A 13 6.56 -2.03 13.05
C LEU A 13 6.51 -3.10 11.96
N PHE A 14 5.45 -3.12 11.13
CA PHE A 14 5.26 -4.11 10.08
C PHE A 14 5.95 -3.76 8.74
N ARG A 15 6.76 -2.69 8.69
CA ARG A 15 7.40 -2.22 7.45
C ARG A 15 8.25 -3.32 6.81
N ASN A 16 9.10 -3.97 7.60
CA ASN A 16 10.04 -4.94 7.06
C ASN A 16 9.32 -6.21 6.57
N GLU A 17 8.30 -6.66 7.31
CA GLU A 17 7.45 -7.79 6.94
C GLU A 17 6.69 -7.52 5.64
N SER A 18 6.20 -6.29 5.46
CA SER A 18 5.51 -5.86 4.23
C SER A 18 6.46 -5.88 3.02
N ILE A 19 7.69 -5.39 3.19
CA ILE A 19 8.74 -5.43 2.16
C ILE A 19 9.12 -6.87 1.83
N GLU A 20 9.27 -7.73 2.85
CA GLU A 20 9.64 -9.12 2.67
C GLU A 20 8.55 -9.90 1.92
N LEU A 21 7.28 -9.66 2.24
CA LEU A 21 6.14 -10.29 1.56
C LEU A 21 6.09 -9.91 0.07
N ALA A 22 6.18 -8.62 -0.24
CA ALA A 22 6.24 -8.16 -1.63
C ALA A 22 7.43 -8.76 -2.39
N THR A 23 8.60 -8.82 -1.73
CA THR A 23 9.80 -9.44 -2.29
C THR A 23 9.60 -10.93 -2.60
N LYS A 24 8.91 -11.68 -1.73
CA LYS A 24 8.59 -13.10 -1.96
C LYS A 24 7.69 -13.28 -3.18
N PHE A 25 6.71 -12.40 -3.38
CA PHE A 25 5.83 -12.42 -4.55
C PHE A 25 6.62 -12.21 -5.84
N TYR A 26 7.42 -11.14 -5.90
CA TYR A 26 8.26 -10.87 -7.07
C TYR A 26 9.23 -12.02 -7.38
N LYS A 27 9.90 -12.57 -6.35
CA LYS A 27 10.81 -13.73 -6.52
C LYS A 27 10.09 -14.99 -7.04
N SER A 28 8.79 -15.11 -6.79
CA SER A 28 7.96 -16.22 -7.26
C SER A 28 7.35 -15.97 -8.64
N GLY A 29 7.70 -14.86 -9.30
CA GLY A 29 7.15 -14.46 -10.59
C GLY A 29 5.70 -13.95 -10.52
N ILE A 30 5.21 -13.61 -9.33
CA ILE A 30 3.86 -13.08 -9.11
C ILE A 30 3.96 -11.57 -8.93
N SER A 31 3.10 -10.82 -9.62
CA SER A 31 3.09 -9.36 -9.53
C SER A 31 2.77 -8.89 -8.10
N ALA A 32 3.48 -7.87 -7.66
CA ALA A 32 3.18 -7.12 -6.45
C ALA A 32 3.28 -5.61 -6.75
N GLU A 33 2.61 -4.80 -5.95
CA GLU A 33 2.73 -3.35 -5.88
C GLU A 33 2.93 -2.98 -4.40
N LEU A 34 4.05 -2.31 -4.08
CA LEU A 34 4.42 -1.94 -2.71
C LEU A 34 4.64 -0.43 -2.61
N HIS A 35 3.96 0.21 -1.66
CA HIS A 35 4.22 1.59 -1.26
C HIS A 35 4.75 1.66 0.17
N VAL A 36 5.86 2.37 0.37
CA VAL A 36 6.38 2.70 1.71
C VAL A 36 6.34 4.22 1.87
N TYR A 37 5.52 4.71 2.79
CA TYR A 37 5.33 6.15 2.98
C TYR A 37 6.31 6.72 4.02
N PRO A 38 7.20 7.66 3.62
CA PRO A 38 8.20 8.22 4.52
C PRO A 38 7.58 8.90 5.76
N ALA A 39 8.26 8.80 6.89
CA ALA A 39 7.90 9.38 8.19
C ALA A 39 6.49 9.01 8.73
N CYS A 40 5.80 8.04 8.12
CA CYS A 40 4.44 7.68 8.49
C CYS A 40 4.42 6.54 9.53
N PRO A 41 3.67 6.67 10.64
CA PRO A 41 3.46 5.59 11.59
C PRO A 41 2.39 4.60 11.11
N HIS A 42 2.14 3.58 11.92
CA HIS A 42 0.98 2.70 11.76
C HIS A 42 -0.33 3.49 11.71
N GLY A 43 -1.19 3.18 10.74
CA GLY A 43 -2.49 3.83 10.58
C GLY A 43 -2.44 5.31 10.15
N PHE A 44 -1.35 5.79 9.54
CA PHE A 44 -1.25 7.20 9.08
C PHE A 44 -2.38 7.60 8.11
N ASP A 45 -3.02 6.65 7.43
CA ASP A 45 -4.09 6.87 6.45
C ASP A 45 -5.45 7.16 7.09
N ILE A 46 -5.66 6.84 8.38
CA ILE A 46 -6.90 7.18 9.11
C ILE A 46 -7.15 8.69 9.19
N PHE A 47 -6.11 9.49 8.98
CA PHE A 47 -6.17 10.95 8.99
C PHE A 47 -6.59 11.54 7.63
N LEU A 48 -7.14 10.74 6.70
CA LEU A 48 -7.65 11.21 5.42
C LEU A 48 -8.65 12.36 5.57
N SER A 49 -9.53 12.32 6.58
CA SER A 49 -10.50 13.39 6.87
C SER A 49 -9.85 14.72 7.27
N ARG A 50 -8.59 14.69 7.69
CA ARG A 50 -7.78 15.90 7.96
C ARG A 50 -7.09 16.45 6.71
N GLY A 51 -7.28 15.82 5.55
CA GLY A 51 -6.74 16.27 4.28
C GLY A 51 -5.20 16.24 4.23
N THR A 52 -4.54 15.38 5.01
CA THR A 52 -3.09 15.32 4.96
C THR A 52 -2.64 14.77 3.60
N GLY A 53 -1.63 15.40 3.00
CA GLY A 53 -1.22 15.04 1.64
C GLY A 53 -0.76 13.59 1.50
N VAL A 54 -0.18 12.99 2.54
CA VAL A 54 0.23 11.57 2.50
C VAL A 54 -0.95 10.61 2.62
N SER A 55 -1.94 10.91 3.47
CA SER A 55 -3.16 10.10 3.56
C SER A 55 -3.96 10.15 2.25
N ILE A 56 -4.03 11.32 1.59
CA ILE A 56 -4.68 11.48 0.27
C ILE A 56 -3.99 10.59 -0.76
N ARG A 57 -2.66 10.68 -0.91
CA ARG A 57 -1.92 9.86 -1.88
C ARG A 57 -2.06 8.36 -1.62
N ALA A 58 -2.04 7.95 -0.35
CA ALA A 58 -2.26 6.55 0.01
C ALA A 58 -3.64 6.05 -0.40
N PHE A 59 -4.67 6.83 -0.08
CA PHE A 59 -6.02 6.52 -0.48
C PHE A 59 -6.20 6.45 -2.00
N GLU A 60 -5.63 7.39 -2.76
CA GLU A 60 -5.68 7.40 -4.23
C GLU A 60 -5.04 6.15 -4.84
N ASN A 61 -3.87 5.73 -4.34
CA ASN A 61 -3.22 4.50 -4.80
C ASN A 61 -4.07 3.26 -4.52
N ARG A 62 -4.64 3.17 -3.31
CA ARG A 62 -5.51 2.07 -2.90
C ARG A 62 -6.78 2.01 -3.75
N ASP A 63 -7.44 3.14 -3.95
CA ASP A 63 -8.65 3.27 -4.77
C ASP A 63 -8.38 2.84 -6.23
N ARG A 64 -7.27 3.31 -6.81
CA ARG A 64 -6.82 2.86 -8.14
C ARG A 64 -6.62 1.34 -8.19
N ALA A 65 -5.94 0.76 -7.20
CA ALA A 65 -5.68 -0.67 -7.15
C ALA A 65 -6.99 -1.47 -7.09
N ILE A 66 -7.94 -1.07 -6.25
CA ILE A 66 -9.26 -1.72 -6.13
C ILE A 66 -10.05 -1.64 -7.45
N LYS A 67 -10.14 -0.45 -8.04
CA LYS A 67 -10.85 -0.23 -9.32
C LYS A 67 -10.22 -0.97 -10.49
N SER A 68 -8.92 -1.28 -10.43
CA SER A 68 -8.26 -2.08 -11.47
C SER A 68 -8.72 -3.55 -11.49
N ILE A 69 -9.24 -4.06 -10.37
CA ILE A 69 -9.74 -5.43 -10.23
C ILE A 69 -11.22 -5.51 -10.62
N TYR A 70 -11.98 -4.47 -10.27
CA TYR A 70 -13.40 -4.35 -10.59
C TYR A 70 -13.61 -3.08 -11.43
N PRO A 71 -13.65 -3.19 -12.77
CA PRO A 71 -14.01 -2.07 -13.61
C PRO A 71 -15.38 -1.57 -13.16
N VAL A 72 -15.43 -0.33 -12.69
CA VAL A 72 -16.68 0.40 -12.50
C VAL A 72 -17.00 1.01 -13.85
N ASP A 73 -18.14 0.61 -14.42
CA ASP A 73 -18.75 1.30 -15.57
C ASP A 73 -19.03 2.78 -15.24
#